data_AF-D0VFE0-F1
#
_entry.id   AF-D0VFE0-F1
#
_cell.length_a   1.000
_cell.length_b   1.000
_cell.length_c   1.000
_cell.angle_alpha   90.00
_cell.angle_beta   90.00
_cell.angle_gamma   90.00
#
_symmetry.space_group_name_H-M   'P 1'
#
loop_
_entity.id
_entity.type
_entity.pdbx_description
1 polymer ?
#
loop_
_entity_poly.entity_id
_entity_poly.type
_entity_poly.pdbx_seq_one_letter_code
_entity_poly.pdbx_strand_id
1 'polypeptide(L)'
;PFIVELDRRAKEVKDDPAVNIIDEHGRVHMAHMDIHYGYSINGVAALHTEILKTSELKAFYELYPEKFNNKTNGITFRRWLMHANPSLASYLDGLLGHGYHHDASELEKLLDYKNDKELKSWLEKTKQHNKRKLQRHIAKTQGVHVNPESIFD
;
A
#
# COMPACT_ATOMS: atom_id res chain seq x y z
N PRO A 1 -2.55 -37.06 -6.36
CA PRO A 1 -2.96 -35.62 -6.47
C PRO A 1 -1.76 -34.78 -6.93
N PHE A 2 -1.95 -33.78 -7.80
CA PHE A 2 -0.84 -32.96 -8.35
C PHE A 2 0.04 -32.33 -7.26
N ILE A 3 -0.58 -31.91 -6.15
CA ILE A 3 0.12 -31.31 -4.99
C ILE A 3 1.17 -32.25 -4.35
N VAL A 4 0.95 -33.57 -4.36
CA VAL A 4 1.91 -34.54 -3.83
C VAL A 4 3.14 -34.64 -4.74
N GLU A 5 2.94 -34.54 -6.06
CA GLU A 5 4.06 -34.52 -7.01
C GLU A 5 4.85 -33.20 -6.92
N LEU A 6 4.17 -32.08 -6.70
CA LEU A 6 4.82 -30.81 -6.41
C LEU A 6 5.66 -30.89 -5.12
N ASP A 7 5.06 -31.36 -4.01
CA ASP A 7 5.80 -31.54 -2.75
C ASP A 7 7.02 -32.47 -2.91
N ARG A 8 6.87 -33.57 -3.65
CA ARG A 8 7.97 -34.48 -3.97
C ARG A 8 9.13 -33.76 -4.68
N ARG A 9 8.82 -32.93 -5.68
CA ARG A 9 9.84 -32.13 -6.40
C ARG A 9 10.45 -31.02 -5.55
N ALA A 10 9.67 -30.39 -4.67
CA ALA A 10 10.19 -29.40 -3.72
C ALA A 10 11.22 -30.04 -2.77
N LYS A 11 10.93 -31.24 -2.26
CA LYS A 11 11.85 -32.03 -1.42
C LYS A 11 13.12 -32.48 -2.15
N GLU A 12 13.06 -32.68 -3.46
CA GLU A 12 14.27 -32.93 -4.28
C GLU A 12 15.22 -31.72 -4.31
N VAL A 13 14.69 -30.49 -4.18
CA VAL A 13 15.51 -29.27 -4.07
C VAL A 13 16.10 -29.16 -2.67
N LYS A 14 15.26 -29.29 -1.64
CA LYS A 14 15.66 -29.32 -0.23
C LYS A 14 14.58 -29.99 0.61
N ASP A 15 14.91 -31.11 1.22
CA ASP A 15 14.02 -31.80 2.17
C ASP A 15 14.18 -31.20 3.57
N ASP A 16 13.46 -30.12 3.81
CA ASP A 16 13.45 -29.39 5.08
C ASP A 16 12.00 -29.04 5.46
N PRO A 17 11.51 -29.45 6.64
CA PRO A 17 10.14 -29.15 7.08
C PRO A 17 9.76 -27.67 7.02
N ALA A 18 10.74 -26.75 7.12
CA ALA A 18 10.51 -25.32 7.04
C ALA A 18 10.11 -24.84 5.62
N VAL A 19 10.30 -25.66 4.59
CA VAL A 19 9.99 -25.31 3.20
C VAL A 19 9.06 -26.31 2.49
N ASN A 20 8.77 -27.45 3.11
CA ASN A 20 7.91 -28.47 2.54
C ASN A 20 6.49 -27.96 2.26
N ILE A 21 5.90 -28.39 1.14
CA ILE A 21 4.55 -27.99 0.74
C ILE A 21 3.51 -28.74 1.56
N ILE A 22 3.77 -30.02 1.85
CA ILE A 22 2.92 -30.86 2.71
C ILE A 22 3.71 -31.22 3.96
N ASP A 23 3.15 -30.89 5.12
CA ASP A 23 3.77 -31.21 6.40
C ASP A 23 3.41 -32.62 6.92
N GLU A 24 4.00 -32.99 8.05
CA GLU A 24 3.82 -34.30 8.70
C GLU A 24 2.37 -34.58 9.15
N HIS A 25 1.54 -33.55 9.27
CA HIS A 25 0.12 -33.68 9.60
C HIS A 25 -0.77 -33.72 8.36
N GLY A 26 -0.19 -33.71 7.16
CA GLY A 26 -0.89 -33.69 5.89
C GLY A 26 -1.51 -32.33 5.54
N ARG A 27 -1.11 -31.25 6.20
CA ARG A 27 -1.57 -29.89 5.86
C ARG A 27 -0.80 -29.38 4.64
N VAL A 28 -1.52 -28.69 3.76
CA VAL A 28 -0.94 -28.08 2.56
C VAL A 28 -0.66 -26.60 2.81
N HIS A 29 0.62 -26.22 2.73
CA HIS A 29 1.09 -24.84 2.86
C HIS A 29 1.10 -24.17 1.48
N MET A 30 -0.01 -23.54 1.11
CA MET A 30 -0.16 -22.90 -0.20
C MET A 30 0.94 -21.86 -0.50
N ALA A 31 1.34 -21.09 0.51
CA ALA A 31 2.42 -20.11 0.38
C ALA A 31 3.76 -20.76 0.01
N HIS A 32 4.06 -21.95 0.54
CA HIS A 32 5.28 -22.68 0.21
C HIS A 32 5.28 -23.11 -1.26
N MET A 33 4.14 -23.59 -1.75
CA MET A 33 3.96 -23.94 -3.16
C MET A 33 4.17 -22.72 -4.07
N ASP A 34 3.55 -21.59 -3.72
CA ASP A 34 3.68 -20.33 -4.50
C ASP A 34 5.13 -19.82 -4.52
N ILE A 35 5.90 -20.02 -3.43
CA ILE A 35 7.31 -19.63 -3.36
C ILE A 35 8.20 -20.56 -4.19
N HIS A 36 7.98 -21.88 -4.13
CA HIS A 36 8.74 -22.85 -4.93
C HIS A 36 8.57 -22.63 -6.43
N TYR A 37 7.32 -22.43 -6.88
CA TYR A 37 6.97 -22.42 -8.30
C TYR A 37 6.66 -21.03 -8.87
N GLY A 38 6.63 -20.01 -8.02
CA GLY A 38 6.61 -18.60 -8.44
C GLY A 38 8.00 -18.09 -8.81
N TYR A 39 8.01 -17.04 -9.64
CA TYR A 39 9.25 -16.38 -10.09
C TYR A 39 9.65 -15.19 -9.21
N SER A 40 8.72 -14.63 -8.44
CA SER A 40 8.91 -13.38 -7.73
C SER A 40 8.05 -13.34 -6.48
N ILE A 41 8.66 -12.98 -5.36
CA ILE A 41 8.04 -12.88 -4.04
C ILE A 41 8.30 -11.45 -3.57
N ASN A 42 7.23 -10.68 -3.36
CA ASN A 42 7.37 -9.28 -3.02
C ASN A 42 6.71 -8.94 -1.68
N GLY A 43 7.45 -8.19 -0.87
CA GLY A 43 6.86 -7.47 0.25
C GLY A 43 6.32 -6.11 -0.19
N VAL A 44 5.38 -5.59 0.60
CA VAL A 44 4.60 -4.38 0.25
C VAL A 44 5.12 -3.08 0.89
N ALA A 45 6.19 -3.18 1.68
CA ALA A 45 6.93 -2.08 2.28
C ALA A 45 8.36 -2.55 2.58
N ALA A 46 9.32 -1.63 2.64
CA ALA A 46 10.74 -1.98 2.82
C ALA A 46 10.97 -2.82 4.08
N LEU A 47 10.49 -2.33 5.24
CA LEU A 47 10.61 -3.04 6.50
C LEU A 47 9.92 -4.42 6.47
N HIS A 48 8.72 -4.48 5.87
CA HIS A 48 7.99 -5.73 5.71
C HIS A 48 8.79 -6.74 4.88
N THR A 49 9.40 -6.30 3.78
CA THR A 49 10.25 -7.16 2.94
C THR A 49 11.46 -7.68 3.71
N GLU A 50 12.09 -6.85 4.53
CA GLU A 50 13.24 -7.28 5.35
C GLU A 50 12.83 -8.29 6.44
N ILE A 51 11.66 -8.12 7.06
CA ILE A 51 11.11 -9.12 8.00
C ILE A 51 10.94 -10.47 7.30
N LEU A 52 10.38 -10.50 6.08
CA LEU A 52 10.23 -11.74 5.30
C LEU A 52 11.58 -12.43 5.06
N LYS A 53 12.60 -11.68 4.64
CA LYS A 53 13.93 -12.25 4.34
C LYS A 53 14.67 -12.75 5.59
N THR A 54 14.55 -12.03 6.71
CA THR A 54 15.39 -12.24 7.90
C THR A 54 14.75 -13.15 8.95
N SER A 55 13.44 -13.36 8.88
CA SER A 55 12.70 -14.16 9.86
C SER A 55 11.66 -15.07 9.21
N GLU A 56 10.49 -14.54 8.88
CA GLU A 56 9.29 -15.32 8.49
C GLU A 56 9.51 -16.30 7.33
N LEU A 57 10.27 -15.90 6.30
CA LEU A 57 10.56 -16.71 5.12
C LEU A 57 12.07 -16.93 4.92
N LYS A 58 12.86 -16.88 6.00
CA LYS A 58 14.32 -17.00 5.95
C LYS A 58 14.78 -18.28 5.24
N ALA A 59 14.15 -19.42 5.53
CA ALA A 59 14.49 -20.70 4.90
C ALA A 59 14.27 -20.69 3.37
N PHE A 60 13.24 -19.97 2.91
CA PHE A 60 13.00 -19.77 1.48
C PHE A 60 13.92 -18.73 0.86
N TYR A 61 14.27 -17.67 1.59
CA TYR A 61 15.22 -16.66 1.13
C TYR A 61 16.63 -17.25 0.96
N GLU A 62 17.03 -18.18 1.83
CA GLU A 62 18.29 -18.92 1.69
C GLU A 62 18.30 -19.83 0.44
N LEU A 63 17.14 -20.35 0.03
CA LEU A 63 16.98 -21.16 -1.18
C LEU A 63 16.89 -20.35 -2.46
N TYR A 64 16.12 -19.26 -2.43
CA TYR A 64 15.72 -18.49 -3.60
C TYR A 64 15.94 -16.98 -3.39
N PRO A 65 17.16 -16.54 -3.02
CA PRO A 65 17.41 -15.14 -2.67
C PRO A 65 17.03 -14.18 -3.81
N GLU A 66 17.20 -14.62 -5.07
CA GLU A 66 16.89 -13.86 -6.27
C GLU A 66 15.40 -13.58 -6.49
N LYS A 67 14.51 -14.36 -5.88
CA LYS A 67 13.05 -14.18 -6.03
C LYS A 67 12.51 -13.03 -5.16
N PHE A 68 13.20 -12.66 -4.08
CA PHE A 68 12.70 -11.72 -3.09
C PHE A 68 12.97 -10.26 -3.49
N ASN A 69 11.91 -9.46 -3.56
CA ASN A 69 11.98 -8.04 -3.88
C ASN A 69 10.97 -7.20 -3.08
N ASN A 70 11.08 -5.87 -3.16
CA ASN A 70 10.14 -4.96 -2.51
C ASN A 70 9.33 -4.19 -3.56
N LYS A 71 8.01 -4.11 -3.35
CA LYS A 71 7.08 -3.28 -4.11
C LYS A 71 6.24 -2.49 -3.13
N THR A 72 6.71 -1.29 -2.77
CA THR A 72 5.99 -0.42 -1.83
C THR A 72 4.59 -0.10 -2.38
N ASN A 73 3.56 -0.28 -1.56
CA ASN A 73 2.19 0.01 -1.95
C ASN A 73 2.02 1.47 -2.41
N GLY A 74 1.15 1.67 -3.39
CA GLY A 74 0.75 2.97 -3.88
C GLY A 74 -0.76 3.14 -3.87
N ILE A 75 -1.21 4.38 -3.93
CA ILE A 75 -2.63 4.72 -4.08
C ILE A 75 -2.88 5.42 -5.41
N THR A 76 -4.07 5.24 -5.94
CA THR A 76 -4.47 5.88 -7.19
C THR A 76 -4.92 7.34 -6.98
N PHE A 77 -4.21 8.32 -7.52
CA PHE A 77 -4.56 9.74 -7.36
C PHE A 77 -5.86 10.14 -8.06
N ARG A 78 -6.25 9.42 -9.12
CA ARG A 78 -7.55 9.60 -9.77
C ARG A 78 -8.72 9.46 -8.78
N ARG A 79 -8.66 8.46 -7.89
CA ARG A 79 -9.68 8.29 -6.85
C ARG A 79 -9.40 9.15 -5.62
N TRP A 80 -8.19 9.05 -5.09
CA TRP A 80 -7.86 9.54 -3.75
C TRP A 80 -7.52 11.03 -3.68
N LEU A 81 -7.32 11.70 -4.82
CA LEU A 81 -7.11 13.13 -4.91
C LEU A 81 -8.15 13.79 -5.82
N MET A 82 -8.20 13.43 -7.09
CA MET A 82 -9.02 14.10 -8.10
C MET A 82 -10.51 13.93 -7.85
N HIS A 83 -10.95 12.70 -7.59
CA HIS A 83 -12.36 12.43 -7.28
C HIS A 83 -12.71 12.74 -5.82
N ALA A 84 -11.85 12.36 -4.87
CA ALA A 84 -12.12 12.55 -3.44
C ALA A 84 -12.10 14.03 -3.01
N ASN A 85 -11.26 14.86 -3.64
CA ASN A 85 -11.15 16.27 -3.32
C ASN A 85 -10.99 17.14 -4.60
N PRO A 86 -12.05 17.26 -5.42
CA PRO A 86 -11.98 17.96 -6.71
C PRO A 86 -11.56 19.43 -6.58
N SER A 87 -11.92 20.09 -5.48
CA SER A 87 -11.51 21.47 -5.19
C SER A 87 -10.00 21.59 -4.99
N LEU A 88 -9.37 20.62 -4.30
CA LEU A 88 -7.92 20.56 -4.17
C LEU A 88 -7.24 20.25 -5.50
N ALA A 89 -7.74 19.27 -6.25
CA ALA A 89 -7.18 18.96 -7.56
C ALA A 89 -7.23 20.16 -8.51
N SER A 90 -8.38 20.83 -8.62
CA SER A 90 -8.52 22.02 -9.48
C SER A 90 -7.60 23.18 -9.05
N TYR A 91 -7.32 23.33 -7.76
CA TYR A 91 -6.41 24.36 -7.28
C TYR A 91 -4.94 24.00 -7.60
N LEU A 92 -4.57 22.73 -7.41
CA LEU A 92 -3.27 22.23 -7.82
C LEU A 92 -3.05 22.32 -9.34
N ASP A 93 -4.09 22.09 -10.13
CA ASP A 93 -4.04 22.24 -11.60
C ASP A 93 -3.68 23.69 -11.99
N GLY A 94 -4.23 24.68 -11.29
CA GLY A 94 -3.90 26.09 -11.53
C GLY A 94 -2.47 26.46 -11.11
N LEU A 95 -1.92 25.82 -10.07
CA LEU A 95 -0.58 26.10 -9.56
C LEU A 95 0.53 25.35 -10.30
N LEU A 96 0.32 24.06 -10.57
CA LEU A 96 1.35 23.13 -11.04
C LEU A 96 1.13 22.70 -12.50
N GLY A 97 -0.03 23.00 -13.08
CA GLY A 97 -0.50 22.37 -14.30
C GLY A 97 -0.97 20.93 -14.07
N HIS A 98 -1.13 20.17 -15.15
CA HIS A 98 -1.70 18.81 -15.12
C HIS A 98 -0.66 17.67 -15.11
N GLY A 99 0.64 17.96 -15.07
CA GLY A 99 1.69 16.93 -15.11
C GLY A 99 1.58 15.90 -13.98
N TYR A 100 1.25 16.38 -12.77
CA TYR A 100 1.07 15.54 -11.58
C TYR A 100 -0.06 14.49 -11.69
N HIS A 101 -0.93 14.59 -12.70
CA HIS A 101 -1.98 13.61 -12.95
C HIS A 101 -1.42 12.25 -13.37
N HIS A 102 -0.27 12.27 -14.04
CA HIS A 102 0.42 11.09 -14.56
C HIS A 102 1.71 10.79 -13.78
N ASP A 103 2.41 11.84 -13.33
CA ASP A 103 3.64 11.71 -12.55
C ASP A 103 3.50 12.38 -11.18
N ALA A 104 3.23 11.58 -10.15
CA ALA A 104 3.07 12.06 -8.78
C ALA A 104 4.30 12.79 -8.22
N SER A 105 5.50 12.57 -8.78
CA SER A 105 6.72 13.26 -8.33
C SER A 105 6.65 14.78 -8.58
N GLU A 106 5.84 15.21 -9.55
CA GLU A 106 5.65 16.64 -9.83
C GLU A 106 4.98 17.41 -8.67
N LEU A 107 4.34 16.72 -7.73
CA LEU A 107 3.84 17.36 -6.50
C LEU A 107 4.96 17.93 -5.63
N GLU A 108 6.22 17.50 -5.79
CA GLU A 108 7.36 18.08 -5.07
C GLU A 108 7.56 19.56 -5.38
N LYS A 109 7.09 20.03 -6.54
CA LYS A 109 7.08 21.47 -6.90
C LYS A 109 6.27 22.33 -5.90
N LEU A 110 5.38 21.73 -5.11
CA LEU A 110 4.69 22.44 -4.02
C LEU A 110 5.64 22.95 -2.93
N LEU A 111 6.86 22.40 -2.84
CA LEU A 111 7.88 22.88 -1.90
C LEU A 111 8.30 24.32 -2.18
N ASP A 112 8.16 24.79 -3.43
CA ASP A 112 8.42 26.18 -3.81
C ASP A 112 7.41 27.15 -3.16
N TYR A 113 6.22 26.64 -2.79
CA TYR A 113 5.13 27.40 -2.18
C TYR A 113 5.03 27.19 -0.66
N LYS A 114 6.03 26.57 -0.01
CA LYS A 114 5.97 26.21 1.43
C LYS A 114 5.68 27.38 2.38
N ASN A 115 6.05 28.60 1.99
CA ASN A 115 5.86 29.83 2.77
C ASN A 115 4.76 30.75 2.19
N ASP A 116 4.04 30.28 1.18
CA ASP A 116 2.95 31.03 0.56
C ASP A 116 1.75 31.11 1.51
N LYS A 117 1.45 32.34 1.96
CA LYS A 117 0.36 32.62 2.89
C LYS A 117 -1.02 32.43 2.25
N GLU A 118 -1.15 32.69 0.95
CA GLU A 118 -2.41 32.52 0.22
C GLU A 118 -2.72 31.04 0.05
N LEU A 119 -1.73 30.23 -0.37
CA LEU A 119 -1.85 28.77 -0.44
C LEU A 119 -2.25 28.19 0.92
N LYS A 120 -1.56 28.59 2.00
CA LYS A 120 -1.88 28.14 3.36
C LYS A 120 -3.32 28.49 3.75
N SER A 121 -3.73 29.73 3.55
CA SER A 121 -5.09 30.20 3.85
C SER A 121 -6.15 29.43 3.05
N TRP A 122 -5.86 29.14 1.77
CA TRP A 122 -6.72 28.36 0.91
C TRP A 122 -6.85 26.90 1.39
N LEU A 123 -5.73 26.25 1.73
CA LEU A 123 -5.71 24.88 2.26
C LEU A 123 -6.51 24.76 3.57
N GLU A 124 -6.36 25.72 4.49
CA GLU A 124 -7.11 25.76 5.74
C GLU A 124 -8.62 25.86 5.50
N LYS A 125 -9.05 26.78 4.62
CA LYS A 125 -10.47 26.94 4.24
C LYS A 125 -11.03 25.68 3.58
N THR A 126 -10.28 25.07 2.66
CA THR A 126 -10.69 23.84 1.96
C THR A 126 -10.78 22.67 2.93
N LYS A 127 -9.82 22.51 3.86
CA LYS A 127 -9.88 21.48 4.90
C LYS A 127 -11.12 21.67 5.78
N GLN A 128 -11.41 22.90 6.20
CA GLN A 128 -12.57 23.20 7.04
C GLN A 128 -13.89 22.91 6.32
N HIS A 129 -13.99 23.24 5.03
CA HIS A 129 -15.14 22.86 4.19
C HIS A 129 -15.33 21.34 4.11
N ASN A 130 -14.24 20.60 3.92
CA ASN A 130 -14.29 19.14 3.84
C ASN A 130 -14.68 18.50 5.19
N LYS A 131 -14.25 19.06 6.33
CA LYS A 131 -14.71 18.63 7.66
C LYS A 131 -16.21 18.82 7.84
N ARG A 132 -16.77 19.95 7.39
CA ARG A 132 -18.23 20.19 7.41
C ARG A 132 -19.00 19.23 6.50
N LYS A 133 -18.44 18.85 5.35
CA LYS A 133 -19.01 17.79 4.49
C LYS A 133 -19.04 16.44 5.23
N LEU A 134 -17.93 16.06 5.88
CA LEU A 134 -17.85 14.82 6.64
C LEU A 134 -18.80 14.82 7.85
N GLN A 135 -18.88 15.94 8.58
CA GLN A 135 -19.85 16.11 9.67
C GLN A 135 -21.29 15.81 9.22
N ARG A 136 -21.71 16.39 8.09
CA ARG A 136 -23.05 16.12 7.52
C ARG A 136 -23.23 14.66 7.13
N HIS A 137 -22.18 14.04 6.59
CA HIS A 137 -22.22 12.63 6.21
C HIS A 137 -22.40 11.72 7.45
N ILE A 138 -21.58 11.91 8.49
CA ILE A 138 -21.65 11.15 9.74
C ILE A 138 -23.00 11.34 10.42
N ALA A 139 -23.51 12.57 10.51
CA ALA A 139 -24.82 12.82 11.09
C ALA A 139 -25.94 12.07 10.34
N LYS A 140 -25.85 12.01 9.00
CA LYS A 140 -26.83 11.31 8.16
C LYS A 140 -26.72 9.79 8.27
N THR A 141 -25.53 9.21 8.30
CA THR A 141 -25.32 7.76 8.22
C THR A 141 -25.25 7.07 9.57
N GLN A 142 -24.89 7.81 10.62
CA GLN A 142 -24.64 7.27 11.97
C GLN A 142 -25.43 8.00 13.07
N GLY A 143 -26.08 9.13 12.77
CA GLY A 143 -26.82 9.91 13.77
C GLY A 143 -25.91 10.66 14.77
N VAL A 144 -24.60 10.72 14.51
CA VAL A 144 -23.62 11.35 15.41
C VAL A 144 -23.30 12.77 14.95
N HIS A 145 -23.33 13.72 15.89
CA HIS A 145 -22.91 15.09 15.66
C HIS A 145 -21.47 15.32 16.13
N VAL A 146 -20.58 15.66 15.21
CA VAL A 146 -19.17 15.99 15.49
C VAL A 146 -18.94 17.50 15.35
N ASN A 147 -18.03 18.06 16.15
CA ASN A 147 -17.65 19.48 16.07
C ASN A 147 -16.63 19.70 14.93
N PRO A 148 -16.97 20.39 13.83
CA PRO A 148 -16.04 20.57 12.70
C PRO A 148 -14.87 21.50 13.04
N GLU A 149 -14.87 22.19 14.18
CA GLU A 149 -13.74 23.02 14.63
C GLU A 149 -12.71 22.21 15.46
N SER A 150 -12.98 20.95 15.81
CA SER A 150 -12.01 20.07 16.50
C SER A 150 -10.97 19.49 15.54
N ILE A 151 -9.89 18.91 16.06
CA ILE A 151 -9.03 18.03 15.25
C ILE A 151 -9.83 16.78 14.87
N PHE A 152 -9.72 16.34 13.60
CA PHE A 152 -10.28 15.08 13.10
C PHE A 152 -9.09 14.14 12.92
N ASP A 153 -9.04 13.11 13.76
CA ASP A 153 -8.03 12.05 13.78
C ASP A 153 -8.58 10.81 13.06
#